data_AF-A0A920BCG0-F1
#
_entry.id   AF-A0A920BCG0-F1
#
_cell.length_a   1.000
_cell.length_b   1.000
_cell.length_c   1.000
_cell.angle_alpha   90.00
_cell.angle_beta   90.00
_cell.angle_gamma   90.00
#
_symmetry.space_group_name_H-M   'P 1'
#
loop_
_entity.id
_entity.type
_entity.pdbx_description
1 polymer ?
#
loop_
_entity_poly.entity_id
_entity_poly.type
_entity_poly.pdbx_seq_one_letter_code
_entity_poly.pdbx_strand_id
1 'polypeptide(L)'
;MPRNLWDQLMASARVIAVHPKVSSWMEEGYGEASVFWQDPEFQLSCKARLDWYNPSRNVVLDFKFSNNGNESYCRKQMKQNHYDLQGAWYCRELLRSRDLFLIMC
;
A
#
# COMPACT_ATOMS: atom_id res chain seq x y z
N MET A 1 -18.15 -17.38 -9.32
CA MET A 1 -17.92 -15.98 -8.90
C MET A 1 -19.11 -15.57 -8.04
N PRO A 2 -18.95 -15.10 -6.79
CA PRO A 2 -20.10 -14.74 -5.97
C PRO A 2 -20.82 -13.54 -6.58
N ARG A 3 -22.15 -13.52 -6.44
CA ARG A 3 -23.09 -12.65 -7.15
C ARG A 3 -23.03 -11.15 -6.80
N ASN A 4 -21.98 -10.69 -6.10
CA ASN A 4 -21.86 -9.26 -5.74
C ASN A 4 -20.43 -8.74 -5.47
N LEU A 5 -19.44 -9.11 -6.29
CA LEU A 5 -18.08 -8.57 -6.14
C LEU A 5 -18.02 -7.06 -6.40
N TRP A 6 -18.82 -6.56 -7.35
CA TRP A 6 -18.85 -5.14 -7.70
C TRP A 6 -19.31 -4.27 -6.53
N ASP A 7 -20.41 -4.61 -5.84
CA ASP A 7 -20.85 -3.77 -4.72
C ASP A 7 -19.89 -3.86 -3.54
N GLN A 8 -19.21 -5.00 -3.34
CA GLN A 8 -18.14 -5.12 -2.34
C GLN A 8 -16.97 -4.16 -2.65
N LEU A 9 -16.50 -4.12 -3.90
CA LEU A 9 -15.46 -3.19 -4.33
C LEU A 9 -15.90 -1.73 -4.16
N MET A 10 -17.13 -1.42 -4.56
CA MET A 10 -17.69 -0.06 -4.41
C MET A 10 -17.88 0.32 -2.94
N ALA A 11 -18.21 -0.63 -2.07
CA ALA A 11 -18.28 -0.39 -0.63
C ALA A 11 -16.89 -0.08 -0.05
N SER A 12 -15.87 -0.86 -0.40
CA SER A 12 -14.48 -0.59 0.04
C SER A 12 -13.98 0.77 -0.45
N ALA A 13 -14.23 1.11 -1.71
CA ALA A 13 -13.86 2.42 -2.27
C ALA A 13 -14.53 3.58 -1.51
N ARG A 14 -15.82 3.45 -1.14
CA ARG A 14 -16.52 4.46 -0.35
C ARG A 14 -15.91 4.62 1.05
N VAL A 15 -15.56 3.52 1.71
CA VAL A 15 -14.92 3.56 3.04
C VAL A 15 -13.58 4.29 2.97
N ILE A 16 -12.75 3.98 1.97
CA ILE A 16 -11.47 4.67 1.74
C ILE A 16 -11.70 6.17 1.55
N ALA A 17 -12.67 6.55 0.72
CA ALA A 17 -12.95 7.94 0.39
C ALA A 17 -13.43 8.79 1.58
N VAL A 18 -14.12 8.20 2.55
CA VAL A 18 -14.61 8.91 3.75
C VAL A 18 -13.72 8.74 4.98
N HIS A 19 -12.74 7.85 4.95
CA HIS A 19 -11.85 7.64 6.07
C HIS A 19 -10.94 8.87 6.24
N PRO A 20 -10.96 9.58 7.39
CA PRO A 20 -10.34 10.90 7.52
C PRO A 20 -8.82 10.90 7.26
N LYS A 21 -8.12 9.85 7.71
CA LYS A 21 -6.68 9.71 7.46
C LYS A 21 -6.35 9.35 6.00
N VAL A 22 -6.96 8.29 5.49
CA VAL A 22 -6.69 7.76 4.14
C VAL A 22 -7.11 8.74 3.05
N SER A 23 -8.30 9.34 3.17
CA SER A 23 -8.75 10.39 2.24
C SER A 23 -7.72 11.52 2.13
N SER A 24 -7.20 12.02 3.26
CA SER A 24 -6.16 13.06 3.25
C SER A 24 -4.86 12.65 2.56
N TRP A 25 -4.50 11.35 2.61
CA TRP A 25 -3.34 10.82 1.91
C TRP A 25 -3.56 10.67 0.40
N MET A 26 -4.82 10.54 -0.02
CA MET A 26 -5.22 10.36 -1.41
C MET A 26 -5.76 11.65 -2.07
N GLU A 27 -5.72 12.79 -1.37
CA GLU A 27 -6.09 14.11 -1.93
C GLU A 27 -5.28 14.48 -3.18
N GLU A 28 -4.01 14.06 -3.21
CA GLU A 28 -3.09 14.20 -4.34
C GLU A 28 -2.13 13.02 -4.39
N GLY A 29 -1.48 12.83 -5.53
CA GLY A 29 -0.50 11.78 -5.74
C GLY A 29 -0.67 11.06 -7.06
N TYR A 30 -0.03 9.90 -7.15
CA TYR A 30 0.04 9.06 -8.34
C TYR A 30 -0.46 7.67 -7.99
N GLY A 31 -1.53 7.24 -8.65
CA GLY A 31 -1.93 5.84 -8.66
C GLY A 31 -0.97 5.02 -9.53
N GLU A 32 -0.78 3.75 -9.19
CA GLU A 32 -0.02 2.80 -10.01
C GLU A 32 1.43 3.26 -10.31
N ALA A 33 2.04 3.97 -9.37
CA ALA A 33 3.34 4.61 -9.54
C ALA A 33 4.46 3.56 -9.62
N SER A 34 5.30 3.64 -10.65
CA SER A 34 6.47 2.77 -10.80
C SER A 34 7.74 3.50 -10.39
N VAL A 35 8.53 2.87 -9.51
CA VAL A 35 9.78 3.40 -8.98
C VAL A 35 10.91 2.47 -9.41
N PHE A 36 12.01 3.05 -9.88
CA PHE A 36 13.18 2.34 -10.36
C PHE A 36 14.41 2.93 -9.69
N TRP A 37 15.31 2.06 -9.22
CA TRP A 37 16.52 2.50 -8.55
C TRP A 37 17.66 1.53 -8.76
N GLN A 38 18.86 1.94 -8.37
CA GLN A 38 20.03 1.09 -8.35
C GLN A 38 20.37 0.79 -6.89
N ASP A 39 20.41 -0.49 -6.54
CA ASP A 39 20.84 -0.90 -5.22
C ASP A 39 22.35 -0.65 -5.04
N PRO A 40 22.77 0.15 -4.05
CA PRO A 40 24.18 0.53 -3.91
C PRO A 40 25.06 -0.61 -3.39
N GLU A 41 24.50 -1.58 -2.67
CA GLU A 41 25.26 -2.68 -2.06
C GLU A 41 25.56 -3.77 -3.10
N PHE A 42 24.54 -4.16 -3.86
CA PHE A 42 24.61 -5.26 -4.82
C PHE A 42 24.75 -4.80 -6.27
N GLN A 43 24.66 -3.50 -6.53
CA GLN A 43 24.70 -2.92 -7.87
C GLN A 43 23.68 -3.56 -8.81
N LEU A 44 22.46 -3.78 -8.29
CA LEU A 44 21.34 -4.33 -9.03
C LEU A 44 20.33 -3.25 -9.39
N SER A 45 19.78 -3.31 -10.59
CA SER A 45 18.63 -2.48 -10.95
C SER A 45 17.37 -3.06 -10.31
N CYS A 46 16.71 -2.25 -9.51
CA CYS A 46 15.54 -2.60 -8.73
C CYS A 46 14.32 -1.84 -9.21
N LYS A 47 13.14 -2.40 -8.90
CA LYS A 47 11.85 -1.77 -9.21
C LYS A 47 10.80 -2.09 -8.17
N ALA A 48 9.82 -1.20 -8.06
CA ALA A 48 8.58 -1.39 -7.34
C ALA A 48 7.43 -0.73 -8.09
N ARG A 49 6.22 -1.25 -7.91
CA ARG A 49 4.99 -0.62 -8.38
C ARG A 49 4.06 -0.47 -7.20
N LEU A 50 3.68 0.76 -6.92
CA LEU A 50 2.92 1.18 -5.75
C LEU A 50 1.48 1.43 -6.19
N ASP A 51 0.50 1.00 -5.39
CA ASP A 51 -0.91 1.25 -5.74
C ASP A 51 -1.23 2.75 -5.65
N TRP A 52 -0.66 3.44 -4.66
CA TRP A 52 -0.72 4.90 -4.55
C TRP A 52 0.55 5.47 -3.91
N TYR A 53 1.05 6.58 -4.47
CA TYR A 53 2.14 7.35 -3.90
C TYR A 53 1.80 8.83 -3.83
N ASN A 54 1.81 9.37 -2.61
CA ASN A 54 1.70 10.78 -2.35
C ASN A 54 3.09 11.35 -2.01
N PRO A 55 3.76 12.07 -2.94
CA PRO A 55 5.09 12.61 -2.70
C PRO A 55 5.13 13.78 -1.71
N SER A 56 4.09 14.61 -1.64
CA SER A 56 4.08 15.79 -0.77
C SER A 56 4.03 15.42 0.71
N ARG A 57 3.31 14.32 1.01
CA ARG A 57 3.23 13.72 2.35
C ARG A 57 4.25 12.60 2.55
N ASN A 58 4.95 12.20 1.49
CA ASN A 58 5.85 11.05 1.46
C ASN A 58 5.19 9.77 2.00
N VAL A 59 3.96 9.51 1.52
CA VAL A 59 3.14 8.37 1.91
C VAL A 59 2.98 7.43 0.73
N VAL A 60 3.16 6.15 0.98
CA VAL A 60 2.84 5.07 0.06
C VAL A 60 1.69 4.26 0.64
N LEU A 61 0.68 4.01 -0.19
CA LEU A 61 -0.41 3.10 0.13
C LEU A 61 -0.33 1.90 -0.81
N ASP A 62 -0.50 0.73 -0.21
CA ASP A 62 -0.61 -0.55 -0.90
C ASP A 62 -1.85 -1.24 -0.33
N PHE A 63 -2.80 -1.55 -1.21
CA PHE A 63 -4.15 -2.01 -0.88
C PHE A 63 -4.21 -3.52 -0.92
N LYS A 64 -4.56 -4.13 0.21
CA LYS A 64 -4.75 -5.59 0.33
C LYS A 64 -6.17 -5.91 0.73
N PHE A 65 -6.86 -6.74 -0.04
CA PHE A 65 -8.17 -7.22 0.37
C PHE A 65 -8.08 -8.22 1.53
N SER A 66 -8.92 -8.02 2.54
CA SER A 66 -9.03 -8.86 3.72
C SER A 66 -10.48 -9.22 3.98
N ASN A 67 -10.71 -10.48 4.32
CA ASN A 67 -12.05 -10.93 4.73
C ASN A 67 -12.32 -10.66 6.22
N ASN A 68 -11.35 -10.08 6.95
CA ASN A 68 -11.43 -9.82 8.38
C ASN A 68 -10.49 -8.67 8.78
N GLY A 69 -11.05 -7.61 9.37
CA GLY A 69 -10.29 -6.43 9.83
C GLY A 69 -9.67 -6.56 11.22
N ASN A 70 -9.79 -7.72 11.89
CA ASN A 70 -9.20 -7.94 13.21
C ASN A 70 -7.67 -7.86 13.14
N GLU A 71 -7.07 -7.07 14.03
CA GLU A 71 -5.62 -6.85 14.06
C GLU A 71 -4.79 -8.15 14.07
N SER A 72 -5.22 -9.16 14.84
CA SER A 72 -4.52 -10.45 14.90
C SER A 72 -4.55 -11.19 13.55
N TYR A 73 -5.66 -11.09 12.82
CA TYR A 73 -5.79 -11.63 11.47
C TYR A 73 -4.91 -10.85 10.50
N CYS A 74 -4.93 -9.51 10.58
CA CYS A 74 -4.09 -8.64 9.76
C CYS A 74 -2.60 -8.90 9.96
N ARG A 75 -2.14 -9.04 11.20
CA ARG A 75 -0.74 -9.41 11.53
C ARG A 75 -0.36 -10.78 10.99
N LYS A 76 -1.28 -11.76 11.06
CA LYS A 76 -1.07 -13.08 10.46
C LYS A 76 -0.92 -12.96 8.94
N GLN A 77 -1.78 -12.19 8.27
CA GLN A 77 -1.69 -11.96 6.82
C GLN A 77 -0.40 -11.25 6.43
N MET A 78 0.04 -10.24 7.18
CA MET A 78 1.32 -9.58 6.96
C MET A 78 2.47 -10.59 6.93
N LYS A 79 2.54 -11.48 7.93
CA LYS A 79 3.60 -12.48 8.03
C LYS A 79 3.51 -13.56 6.95
N GLN A 80 2.29 -14.04 6.66
CA GLN A 80 2.08 -15.14 5.70
C GLN A 80 2.33 -14.72 4.26
N ASN A 81 2.02 -13.47 3.91
CA ASN A 81 2.16 -12.95 2.55
C ASN A 81 3.38 -12.02 2.39
N HIS A 82 4.22 -11.92 3.42
CA HIS A 82 5.45 -11.13 3.39
C HIS A 82 5.24 -9.64 3.08
N TYR A 83 4.13 -9.06 3.55
CA TYR A 83 3.84 -7.63 3.36
C TYR A 83 4.81 -6.73 4.14
N ASP A 84 5.43 -7.26 5.19
CA ASP A 84 6.55 -6.65 5.89
C ASP A 84 7.79 -6.51 4.98
N LEU A 85 8.13 -7.56 4.23
CA LEU A 85 9.23 -7.53 3.26
C LEU A 85 8.91 -6.60 2.09
N GLN A 86 7.67 -6.64 1.59
CA GLN A 86 7.21 -5.70 0.56
C GLN A 86 7.32 -4.25 1.04
N GLY A 87 6.89 -3.98 2.27
CA GLY A 87 7.02 -2.65 2.86
C GLY A 87 8.48 -2.23 3.03
N ALA A 88 9.34 -3.12 3.55
CA ALA A 88 10.78 -2.86 3.63
C ALA A 88 11.41 -2.61 2.26
N TRP A 89 10.94 -3.28 1.21
CA TRP A 89 11.40 -3.10 -0.17
C TRP A 89 11.07 -1.71 -0.72
N TYR A 90 9.82 -1.26 -0.55
CA TYR A 90 9.42 0.10 -0.93
C TYR A 90 10.20 1.15 -0.13
N CYS A 91 10.36 0.87 1.16
CA CYS A 91 11.10 1.72 2.07
C CYS A 91 12.59 1.84 1.70
N ARG A 92 13.22 0.79 1.17
CA ARG A 92 14.65 0.81 0.82
C ARG A 92 14.99 1.94 -0.16
N GLU A 93 14.08 2.23 -1.09
CA GLU A 93 14.24 3.35 -2.04
C GLU A 93 13.61 4.65 -1.53
N LEU A 94 12.38 4.58 -1.00
CA LEU A 94 11.59 5.78 -0.69
C LEU A 94 11.93 6.40 0.68
N LEU A 95 12.51 5.64 1.61
CA LEU A 95 12.89 6.14 2.95
C LEU A 95 14.23 6.89 2.94
N ARG A 96 14.31 8.00 2.22
CA ARG A 96 15.02 9.17 2.80
C ARG A 96 14.16 9.91 3.82
N SER A 97 12.86 9.62 3.94
CA SER A 97 12.00 10.11 5.02
C SER A 97 10.83 9.17 5.28
N ARG A 98 10.31 9.18 6.51
CA ARG A 98 9.42 8.18 7.13
C ARG A 98 7.96 8.39 6.74
N ASP A 99 7.31 7.35 6.21
CA ASP A 99 5.94 6.89 6.56
C ASP A 99 5.35 5.98 5.46
N LEU A 100 5.49 4.66 5.62
CA LEU A 100 4.82 3.66 4.78
C LEU A 100 3.55 3.17 5.50
N PHE A 101 2.40 3.23 4.84
CA PHE A 101 1.15 2.70 5.37
C PHE A 101 0.58 1.63 4.46
N LEU A 102 0.68 0.37 4.88
CA LEU A 102 -0.06 -0.72 4.26
C LEU A 102 -1.54 -0.60 4.65
N ILE A 103 -2.42 -0.45 3.68
CA ILE A 103 -3.87 -0.43 3.92
C ILE A 103 -4.42 -1.80 3.58
N MET A 104 -4.81 -2.53 4.62
CA MET A 104 -5.63 -3.72 4.45
C MET A 104 -7.10 -3.30 4.44
N CYS A 105 -7.78 -3.51 3.32
CA CYS A 105 -9.23 -3.34 3.17
C CYS A 105 -9.94 -4.68 3.34
#